data_AF-A0A2M7ENK5-F1
#
_entry.id   AF-A0A2M7ENK5-F1
#
_cell.length_a   1.000
_cell.length_b   1.000
_cell.length_c   1.000
_cell.angle_alpha   90.00
_cell.angle_beta   90.00
_cell.angle_gamma   90.00
#
_symmetry.space_group_name_H-M   'P 1'
#
loop_
_entity.id
_entity.type
_entity.pdbx_description
1 polymer ?
#
loop_
_entity_poly.entity_id
_entity_poly.type
_entity_poly.pdbx_seq_one_letter_code
_entity_poly.pdbx_strand_id
1 'polypeptide(L)'
;MRAALFLSLILLIPACSLGAPELDASITETSRAAPWPDLVPLGPLLVGAAALTPRTAEAEGRSLEARAADLRRRAARLRALPLG
;
A
#
# COMPACT_ATOMS: atom_id res chain seq x y z
N MET A 1 -27.85 22.91 -4.58
CA MET A 1 -27.17 21.84 -5.35
C MET A 1 -25.70 22.17 -5.63
N ARG A 2 -25.36 23.29 -6.29
CA ARG A 2 -23.96 23.67 -6.59
C ARG A 2 -23.06 23.81 -5.35
N ALA A 3 -23.56 24.45 -4.29
CA ALA A 3 -22.83 24.60 -3.03
C ALA A 3 -22.52 23.25 -2.36
N ALA A 4 -23.46 22.29 -2.41
CA ALA A 4 -23.25 20.94 -1.88
C ALA A 4 -22.21 20.15 -2.70
N LEU A 5 -22.20 20.32 -4.03
CA LEU A 5 -21.19 19.74 -4.90
C LEU A 5 -19.78 20.28 -4.59
N PHE A 6 -19.65 21.61 -4.42
CA PHE A 6 -18.38 22.24 -4.05
C PHE A 6 -17.89 21.79 -2.68
N LEU A 7 -18.79 21.73 -1.69
CA LEU A 7 -18.46 21.24 -0.35
C LEU A 7 -17.98 19.78 -0.40
N SER A 8 -18.66 18.92 -1.15
CA SER A 8 -18.29 17.50 -1.31
C SER A 8 -16.93 17.33 -1.99
N LEU A 9 -16.59 18.18 -2.97
CA LEU A 9 -15.30 18.16 -3.66
C LEU A 9 -14.14 18.57 -2.73
N ILE A 10 -14.35 19.57 -1.87
CA ILE A 10 -13.34 20.04 -0.90
C ILE A 10 -13.05 18.96 0.15
N LEU A 11 -14.07 18.22 0.60
CA LEU A 11 -13.90 17.14 1.58
C LEU A 11 -13.18 15.90 1.03
N LEU A 12 -13.11 15.72 -0.30
CA LEU A 12 -12.38 14.61 -0.92
C LEU A 12 -10.85 14.79 -0.86
N ILE A 13 -10.35 16.04 -0.81
CA ILE A 13 -8.92 16.35 -0.84
C ILE A 13 -8.17 15.80 0.39
N PRO A 14 -8.62 16.04 1.64
CA PRO A 14 -7.92 15.53 2.81
C PRO A 14 -8.21 14.03 3.05
N ALA A 15 -9.25 13.44 2.44
CA ALA A 15 -9.62 12.03 2.65
C ALA A 15 -8.51 11.04 2.25
N CYS A 16 -7.63 11.42 1.33
CA CYS A 16 -6.48 10.61 0.93
C CYS A 16 -5.26 10.75 1.86
N SER A 17 -5.24 11.72 2.78
CA SER A 17 -4.05 12.04 3.59
C SER A 17 -4.31 12.19 5.10
N LEU A 18 -5.56 12.22 5.55
CA LEU A 18 -5.99 12.49 6.94
C LEU A 18 -5.45 11.51 8.00
N GLY A 19 -4.85 10.39 7.60
CA GLY A 19 -4.23 9.42 8.51
C GLY A 19 -2.83 9.00 8.11
N ALA A 20 -2.23 9.66 7.11
CA ALA A 20 -0.83 9.41 6.79
C ALA A 20 0.01 10.04 7.91
N PRO A 21 0.80 9.25 8.66
CA PRO A 21 1.72 9.82 9.61
C PRO A 21 2.70 10.73 8.85
N GLU A 22 3.09 11.84 9.48
CA GLU A 22 4.16 12.67 8.96
C GLU A 22 5.42 11.81 8.81
N LEU A 23 6.00 11.78 7.61
CA LEU A 23 7.08 10.84 7.28
C LEU A 23 8.26 11.02 8.23
N ASP A 24 8.61 12.27 8.53
CA ASP A 24 9.69 12.64 9.42
C ASP A 24 9.38 12.38 10.90
N ALA A 25 8.10 12.25 11.27
CA ALA A 25 7.71 11.88 12.63
C ALA A 25 8.13 10.44 12.99
N SER A 26 8.44 9.61 11.98
CA SER A 26 8.99 8.26 12.19
C SER A 26 10.50 8.25 12.47
N ILE A 27 11.21 9.35 12.17
CA ILE A 27 12.66 9.44 12.31
C ILE A 27 13.00 9.85 13.75
N THR A 28 13.70 8.97 14.47
CA THR A 28 14.16 9.23 15.83
C THR A 28 15.32 10.25 15.84
N GLU A 29 15.51 10.94 16.96
CA GLU A 29 16.63 11.88 17.11
C GLU A 29 17.99 11.20 16.94
N THR A 30 18.12 9.97 17.44
CA THR A 30 19.31 9.14 17.25
C THR A 30 19.57 8.85 15.76
N SER A 31 18.53 8.68 14.94
CA SER A 31 18.69 8.43 13.51
C SER A 31 19.10 9.68 12.74
N ARG A 32 18.63 10.86 13.15
CA ARG A 32 19.05 12.15 12.55
C ARG A 32 20.51 12.47 12.85
N ALA A 33 20.97 12.15 14.05
CA ALA A 33 22.36 12.38 14.46
C ALA A 33 23.33 11.28 14.00
N ALA A 34 22.82 10.19 13.39
CA ALA A 34 23.67 9.09 12.95
C ALA A 34 24.53 9.51 11.74
N PRO A 35 25.78 9.03 11.66
CA PRO A 35 26.59 9.21 10.46
C PRO A 35 25.91 8.53 9.27
N TRP A 36 26.22 9.03 8.07
CA TRP A 36 25.77 8.40 6.84
C TRP A 36 26.31 6.96 6.76
N PRO A 37 25.48 5.97 6.35
CA PRO A 37 25.93 4.59 6.31
C PRO A 37 26.97 4.36 5.21
N ASP A 38 27.85 3.40 5.44
CA ASP A 38 28.78 2.94 4.43
C ASP A 38 28.02 2.29 3.26
N LEU A 39 28.45 2.61 2.04
CA LEU A 39 27.88 2.03 0.84
C LEU A 39 28.36 0.58 0.69
N VAL A 40 27.43 -0.37 0.75
CA VAL A 40 27.73 -1.78 0.53
C VAL A 40 27.70 -2.09 -0.97
N PRO A 41 28.71 -2.78 -1.54
CA PRO A 41 28.71 -3.18 -2.94
C PRO A 41 27.50 -4.07 -3.27
N LEU A 42 26.75 -3.69 -4.32
CA LEU A 42 25.54 -4.40 -4.75
C LEU A 42 25.83 -5.79 -5.34
N GLY A 43 26.98 -5.98 -6.00
CA GLY A 43 27.31 -7.22 -6.72
C GLY A 43 27.18 -8.48 -5.84
N PRO A 44 27.89 -8.57 -4.70
CA PRO A 44 27.78 -9.70 -3.77
C PRO A 44 26.35 -9.94 -3.25
N LEU A 45 25.60 -8.86 -2.99
CA LEU A 45 24.22 -8.94 -2.50
C LEU A 45 23.28 -9.54 -3.56
N LEU A 46 23.45 -9.16 -4.83
CA LEU A 46 22.67 -9.68 -5.95
C LEU A 46 22.96 -11.17 -6.19
N VAL A 47 24.21 -11.61 -6.04
CA VAL A 47 24.59 -13.02 -6.15
C VAL A 47 23.91 -13.84 -5.03
N GLY A 48 23.92 -13.34 -3.79
CA GLY A 48 23.23 -13.98 -2.67
C GLY A 48 21.69 -14.00 -2.85
N ALA A 49 21.11 -12.92 -3.38
CA ALA A 49 19.68 -12.84 -3.65
C ALA A 49 19.23 -13.81 -4.75
N ALA A 50 20.05 -14.01 -5.78
CA ALA A 50 19.78 -14.99 -6.83
C ALA A 50 19.82 -16.44 -6.33
N ALA A 51 20.53 -16.70 -5.23
CA ALA A 51 20.57 -18.02 -4.57
C ALA A 51 19.36 -18.28 -3.66
N LEU A 52 18.59 -17.24 -3.30
CA LEU A 52 17.31 -17.42 -2.63
C LEU A 52 16.30 -17.94 -3.65
N THR A 53 15.59 -19.02 -3.33
CA THR A 53 14.45 -19.46 -4.14
C THR A 53 13.51 -18.27 -4.30
N PRO A 54 13.26 -17.78 -5.53
CA PRO A 54 12.33 -16.70 -5.74
C PRO A 54 11.00 -17.10 -5.12
N ARG A 55 10.36 -16.20 -4.38
CA ARG A 55 8.93 -16.39 -4.11
C ARG A 55 8.27 -16.54 -5.47
N THR A 56 7.77 -17.74 -5.78
CA THR A 56 7.26 -18.00 -7.11
C THR A 56 6.02 -17.13 -7.27
N ALA A 57 6.03 -16.31 -8.33
CA ALA A 57 4.87 -15.49 -8.70
C ALA A 57 3.59 -16.34 -8.80
N GLU A 58 3.74 -17.64 -9.06
CA GLU A 58 2.68 -18.63 -9.07
C GLU A 58 2.04 -18.88 -7.69
N ALA A 59 2.82 -18.97 -6.61
CA ALA A 59 2.27 -19.12 -5.25
C ALA A 59 1.56 -17.84 -4.78
N GLU A 60 2.17 -16.68 -5.01
CA GLU A 60 1.54 -15.39 -4.69
C GLU A 60 0.30 -15.13 -5.56
N GLY A 61 0.38 -15.49 -6.85
CA GLY A 61 -0.71 -15.40 -7.83
C GLY A 61 -1.94 -16.20 -7.42
N ARG A 62 -1.77 -17.47 -6.99
CA ARG A 62 -2.87 -18.28 -6.46
C ARG A 62 -3.55 -17.64 -5.25
N SER A 63 -2.79 -17.00 -4.36
CA SER A 63 -3.37 -16.29 -3.21
C SER A 63 -4.19 -15.05 -3.64
N LEU A 64 -3.73 -14.33 -4.67
CA LEU A 64 -4.39 -13.15 -5.18
C LEU A 64 -5.66 -13.50 -5.96
N GLU A 65 -5.64 -14.57 -6.76
CA GLU A 65 -6.82 -15.08 -7.47
C GLU A 65 -7.93 -15.49 -6.51
N ALA A 66 -7.59 -16.22 -5.44
CA ALA A 66 -8.53 -16.63 -4.41
C ALA A 66 -9.18 -15.42 -3.72
N ARG A 67 -8.38 -14.40 -3.38
CA ARG A 67 -8.86 -13.14 -2.80
C ARG A 67 -9.75 -12.37 -3.78
N ALA A 68 -9.36 -12.29 -5.05
CA ALA A 68 -10.13 -11.62 -6.09
C ALA A 68 -11.49 -12.29 -6.31
N ALA A 69 -11.54 -13.63 -6.31
CA ALA A 69 -12.79 -14.38 -6.39
C ALA A 69 -13.71 -14.07 -5.20
N ASP A 70 -13.18 -14.01 -3.98
CA ASP A 70 -13.96 -13.67 -2.80
C ASP A 70 -14.51 -12.25 -2.83
N LEU A 71 -13.69 -11.27 -3.24
CA LEU A 71 -14.12 -9.88 -3.40
C LEU A 71 -15.22 -9.75 -4.46
N ARG A 72 -15.11 -10.46 -5.58
CA ARG A 72 -16.16 -10.47 -6.63
C ARG A 72 -17.49 -11.04 -6.10
N ARG A 73 -17.45 -12.13 -5.32
CA ARG A 73 -18.65 -12.68 -4.66
C ARG A 73 -19.29 -11.67 -3.69
N ARG A 74 -18.48 -10.98 -2.88
CA ARG A 74 -18.97 -9.93 -1.96
C ARG A 74 -19.58 -8.76 -2.73
N ALA A 75 -18.91 -8.28 -3.77
CA ALA A 75 -19.40 -7.20 -4.62
C ALA A 75 -20.73 -7.55 -5.30
N ALA A 76 -20.88 -8.79 -5.79
CA ALA A 76 -22.14 -9.27 -6.36
C ALA A 76 -23.28 -9.21 -5.34
N ARG A 77 -23.04 -9.66 -4.09
CA ARG A 77 -24.02 -9.53 -3.00
C ARG A 77 -24.38 -8.08 -2.72
N LEU A 78 -23.39 -7.20 -2.60
CA LEU A 78 -23.62 -5.76 -2.37
C LEU A 78 -24.44 -5.10 -3.47
N ARG A 79 -24.20 -5.45 -4.74
CA ARG A 79 -24.97 -4.92 -5.88
C ARG A 79 -26.41 -5.45 -5.93
N ALA A 80 -26.65 -6.61 -5.35
CA ALA A 80 -27.98 -7.21 -5.26
C ALA A 80 -28.80 -6.68 -4.06
N LEU A 81 -28.18 -5.92 -3.14
CA LEU A 81 -28.92 -5.26 -2.07
C LEU A 81 -29.76 -4.11 -2.67
N PRO A 82 -31.06 -4.05 -2.38
CA PRO A 82 -31.88 -2.91 -2.75
C PRO A 82 -31.37 -1.67 -1.99
N LEU A 83 -31.09 -0.61 -2.73
CA LEU A 83 -30.82 0.70 -2.15
C LEU A 83 -32.18 1.28 -1.74
N GLY A 84 -32.56 1.04 -0.49
CA GLY A 84 -33.70 1.69 0.17
C GLY A 84 -33.37 3.10 0.61
#